data_AF-A0A0N4XBJ8-F1
#
_entry.id   AF-A0A0N4XBJ8-F1
#
_cell.length_a   1.000
_cell.length_b   1.000
_cell.length_c   1.000
_cell.angle_alpha   90.00
_cell.angle_beta   90.00
_cell.angle_gamma   90.00
#
_symmetry.space_group_name_H-M   'P 1'
#
loop_
_entity.id
_entity.type
_entity.pdbx_description
1 polymer ?
#
loop_
_entity_poly.entity_id
_entity_poly.type
_entity_poly.pdbx_seq_one_letter_code
_entity_poly.pdbx_strand_id
1 'polypeptide(L)'
;LRTYKVVPLDSKCGIIEFCQGTVSLKELLCGTDLVSGLHAREEPGDMKALQVRTNLKDAARTQVNEASRMFREACAVFKPVFRHFFYEQHSTVQSWTQAIANYRRSLAQWSIVTYVVGLGDRHLSNVLFEMDTCKLVHIDLGEISVYARFNFRLCPKIRVF
;
A
#
# COMPACT_ATOMS: atom_id res chain seq x y z
N LEU A 1 -16.37 -3.46 1.20
CA LEU A 1 -15.17 -4.31 1.22
C LEU A 1 -15.23 -5.31 0.08
N ARG A 2 -14.17 -5.42 -0.71
CA ARG A 2 -14.01 -6.50 -1.70
C ARG A 2 -13.51 -7.73 -0.93
N THR A 3 -14.17 -8.87 -1.13
CA THR A 3 -13.79 -10.16 -0.53
C THR A 3 -13.37 -11.12 -1.64
N TYR A 4 -12.66 -12.18 -1.25
CA TYR A 4 -12.22 -13.25 -2.14
C TYR A 4 -12.43 -14.59 -1.41
N LYS A 5 -12.61 -15.66 -2.18
CA LYS A 5 -12.86 -17.00 -1.65
C LYS A 5 -11.55 -17.66 -1.24
N VAL A 6 -11.57 -18.30 -0.07
CA VAL A 6 -10.51 -19.17 0.40
C VAL A 6 -11.13 -20.52 0.72
N VAL A 7 -10.60 -21.58 0.09
CA VAL A 7 -11.06 -22.95 0.30
C VAL A 7 -9.90 -23.74 0.90
N PRO A 8 -9.92 -24.04 2.22
CA PRO A 8 -8.93 -24.92 2.81
C PRO A 8 -9.14 -26.34 2.26
N LEU A 9 -8.04 -27.00 1.88
CA LEU A 9 -8.05 -28.39 1.43
C LEU A 9 -7.54 -29.32 2.54
N ASP A 10 -6.53 -28.89 3.28
CA ASP A 10 -5.95 -29.58 4.43
C ASP A 10 -5.31 -28.54 5.39
N SER A 11 -4.83 -28.98 6.54
CA SER A 11 -4.07 -28.21 7.54
C SER A 11 -2.88 -27.41 7.00
N LYS A 12 -2.33 -27.78 5.83
CA LYS A 12 -1.14 -27.16 5.23
C LYS A 12 -1.39 -26.54 3.86
N CYS A 13 -2.57 -26.72 3.27
CA CYS A 13 -2.83 -26.24 1.92
C CYS A 13 -4.28 -25.80 1.71
N GLY A 14 -4.44 -24.86 0.79
CA GLY A 14 -5.73 -24.33 0.41
C GLY A 14 -5.63 -23.63 -0.94
N ILE A 15 -6.79 -23.33 -1.51
CA ILE A 15 -6.92 -22.57 -2.74
C ILE A 15 -7.41 -21.17 -2.38
N ILE A 16 -6.78 -20.16 -2.96
CA ILE A 16 -7.14 -18.76 -2.79
C ILE A 16 -7.59 -18.22 -4.14
N GLU A 17 -8.74 -17.56 -4.17
CA GLU A 17 -9.24 -16.88 -5.37
C GLU A 17 -8.29 -15.76 -5.76
N PHE A 18 -7.90 -15.76 -7.04
CA PHE A 18 -7.14 -14.67 -7.62
C PHE A 18 -8.07 -13.48 -7.94
N CYS A 19 -7.83 -12.34 -7.30
CA CYS A 19 -8.57 -11.11 -7.56
C CYS A 19 -8.16 -10.53 -8.93
N GLN A 20 -8.92 -10.86 -9.98
CA GLN A 20 -8.66 -10.33 -11.32
C GLN A 20 -8.74 -8.79 -11.37
N GLY A 21 -7.95 -8.17 -12.25
CA GLY A 21 -7.90 -6.72 -12.41
C GLY A 21 -7.24 -5.98 -11.23
N THR A 22 -6.55 -6.70 -10.35
CA THR A 22 -5.82 -6.10 -9.23
C THR A 22 -4.31 -6.18 -9.41
N VAL A 23 -3.62 -5.18 -8.90
CA VAL A 23 -2.15 -5.10 -8.82
C VAL A 23 -1.75 -4.75 -7.39
N SER A 24 -0.60 -5.23 -6.91
CA SER A 24 -0.12 -4.81 -5.59
C SER A 24 0.28 -3.33 -5.62
N LEU A 25 0.05 -2.60 -4.52
CA LEU A 25 0.50 -1.21 -4.42
C LEU A 25 2.03 -1.09 -4.55
N LYS A 26 2.77 -2.11 -4.12
CA LYS A 26 4.24 -2.17 -4.31
C LYS A 26 4.58 -2.11 -5.80
N GLU A 27 3.98 -2.99 -6.59
CA GLU A 27 4.24 -3.10 -8.01
C GLU A 27 3.78 -1.84 -8.76
N LEU A 28 2.61 -1.30 -8.42
CA LEU A 28 2.11 -0.08 -9.04
C LEU A 28 3.02 1.13 -8.77
N LEU A 29 3.44 1.32 -7.51
CA LEU A 29 4.19 2.50 -7.10
C LEU A 29 5.69 2.40 -7.42
N CYS A 30 6.29 1.23 -7.19
CA CYS A 30 7.74 1.04 -7.22
C CYS A 30 8.20 -0.06 -8.19
N GLY A 31 7.27 -0.75 -8.87
CA GLY A 31 7.58 -1.93 -9.66
C GLY A 31 7.89 -3.17 -8.82
N THR A 32 8.02 -4.30 -9.50
CA THR A 32 8.47 -5.55 -8.88
C THR A 32 9.92 -5.48 -8.44
N ASP A 33 10.73 -4.70 -9.16
CA ASP A 33 12.18 -4.49 -9.00
C ASP A 33 12.57 -3.37 -8.00
N LEU A 34 11.61 -2.55 -7.54
CA LEU A 34 11.84 -1.36 -6.71
C LEU A 34 12.65 -0.23 -7.37
N VAL A 35 12.75 -0.27 -8.70
CA VAL A 35 13.45 0.74 -9.50
C VAL A 35 12.52 1.36 -10.56
N SER A 36 11.43 0.67 -10.91
CA SER A 36 10.41 1.11 -11.86
C SER A 36 9.13 1.62 -11.16
N GLY A 37 7.97 1.50 -11.81
CA GLY A 37 6.68 1.95 -11.29
C GLY A 37 6.46 3.47 -11.38
N LEU A 38 5.39 3.92 -10.72
CA LEU A 38 4.95 5.32 -10.78
C LEU A 38 6.00 6.31 -10.23
N HIS A 39 6.77 5.94 -9.19
CA HIS A 39 7.83 6.80 -8.66
C HIS A 39 8.94 7.05 -9.68
N ALA A 40 9.31 6.04 -10.47
CA ALA A 40 10.33 6.20 -11.49
C ALA A 40 9.87 7.06 -12.68
N ARG A 41 8.56 7.03 -12.98
CA ARG A 41 7.94 7.77 -14.09
C ARG A 41 7.66 9.23 -13.74
N GLU A 42 7.02 9.48 -12.60
CA GLU A 42 6.52 10.82 -12.23
C GLU A 42 7.58 11.68 -11.55
N GLU A 43 8.50 11.06 -10.80
CA GLU A 43 9.57 11.77 -10.07
C GLU A 43 10.93 11.09 -10.34
N PRO A 44 11.43 11.11 -11.61
CA PRO A 44 12.63 10.38 -11.99
C PRO A 44 13.90 10.84 -11.25
N GLY A 45 13.92 12.11 -10.81
CA GLY A 45 15.02 12.73 -10.07
C GLY A 45 15.04 12.41 -8.57
N ASP A 46 13.96 11.85 -8.01
CA ASP A 46 13.94 11.41 -6.62
C ASP A 46 14.82 10.15 -6.45
N MET A 47 15.24 9.92 -5.21
CA MET A 47 15.95 8.69 -4.83
C MET A 47 15.09 7.45 -5.14
N LYS A 48 15.69 6.39 -5.68
CA LYS A 48 14.93 5.18 -6.05
C LYS A 48 14.40 4.44 -4.82
N ALA A 49 13.25 3.79 -4.95
CA ALA A 49 12.60 3.09 -3.83
C ALA A 49 13.50 2.04 -3.18
N LEU A 50 14.33 1.34 -3.97
CA LEU A 50 15.33 0.40 -3.45
C LEU A 50 16.33 1.07 -2.51
N GLN A 51 16.85 2.24 -2.86
CA GLN A 51 17.81 3.00 -2.06
C GLN A 51 17.15 3.52 -0.77
N VAL A 52 15.95 4.09 -0.88
CA VAL A 52 15.16 4.54 0.27
C VAL A 52 14.92 3.37 1.24
N ARG A 53 14.56 2.20 0.72
CA ARG A 53 14.38 0.98 1.53
C ARG A 53 15.65 0.59 2.27
N THR A 54 16.80 0.61 1.61
CA THR A 54 18.10 0.30 2.24
C THR A 54 18.43 1.31 3.34
N ASN A 55 18.31 2.61 3.05
CA ASN A 55 18.58 3.68 4.02
C ASN A 55 17.68 3.56 5.26
N LEU A 56 16.39 3.25 5.08
CA LEU A 56 15.46 3.05 6.19
C LEU A 56 15.73 1.76 6.97
N LYS A 57 16.25 0.72 6.31
CA LYS A 57 16.67 -0.53 6.98
C LYS A 57 17.89 -0.28 7.87
N ASP A 58 18.83 0.56 7.44
CA ASP A 58 19.97 0.95 8.25
C ASP A 58 19.57 1.91 9.36
N ALA A 59 18.66 2.85 9.09
CA ALA A 59 18.06 3.71 10.11
C ALA A 59 17.37 2.92 11.23
N ALA A 60 16.74 1.79 10.91
CA ALA A 60 16.11 0.93 11.91
C ALA A 60 17.11 0.30 12.92
N ARG A 61 18.41 0.32 12.62
CA ARG A 61 19.47 -0.16 13.51
C ARG A 61 20.04 0.93 14.42
N THR A 62 19.68 2.20 14.20
CA THR A 62 20.17 3.34 14.98
C THR A 62 19.24 3.67 16.15
N GLN A 63 19.60 4.67 16.96
CA GLN A 63 18.75 5.13 18.06
C GLN A 63 17.44 5.75 17.54
N VAL A 64 16.37 5.65 18.32
CA VAL A 64 15.00 6.06 17.91
C VAL A 64 14.93 7.50 17.39
N ASN A 65 15.64 8.45 18.02
CA ASN A 65 15.64 9.84 17.58
C ASN A 65 16.30 10.01 16.21
N GLU A 66 17.40 9.29 15.99
CA GLU A 66 18.14 9.30 14.73
C GLU A 66 17.35 8.62 13.62
N ALA A 67 16.79 7.43 13.90
CA ALA A 67 15.90 6.73 12.98
C ALA A 67 14.70 7.60 12.57
N SER A 68 14.14 8.35 13.52
CA SER A 68 13.04 9.29 13.25
C SER A 68 13.46 10.46 12.37
N ARG A 69 14.68 10.99 12.55
CA ARG A 69 15.24 12.04 11.69
C ARG A 69 15.44 11.53 10.26
N MET A 70 16.16 10.42 10.10
CA MET A 70 16.40 9.79 8.80
C MET A 70 15.10 9.44 8.06
N PHE A 71 14.07 8.99 8.80
CA PHE A 71 12.76 8.72 8.21
C PHE A 71 12.08 9.98 7.66
N ARG A 72 12.14 11.11 8.38
CA ARG A 72 11.57 12.39 7.92
C ARG A 72 12.32 12.91 6.70
N GLU A 73 13.64 12.81 6.70
CA GLU A 73 14.48 13.19 5.55
C GLU A 73 14.14 12.34 4.32
N ALA A 74 14.01 11.02 4.48
CA ALA A 74 13.58 10.13 3.42
C ALA A 74 12.17 10.50 2.89
N CYS A 75 11.24 10.87 3.78
CA CYS A 75 9.90 11.30 3.37
C CYS A 75 9.88 12.61 2.59
N ALA A 76 10.81 13.52 2.87
CA ALA A 76 10.97 14.80 2.18
C ALA A 76 11.57 14.62 0.79
N VAL A 77 12.52 13.69 0.64
CA VAL A 77 13.18 13.40 -0.65
C VAL A 77 12.31 12.53 -1.55
N PHE A 78 11.65 11.51 -1.02
CA PHE A 78 10.89 10.55 -1.83
C PHE A 78 9.42 10.96 -1.88
N LYS A 79 8.95 11.72 -2.87
CA LYS A 79 7.61 12.36 -2.82
C LYS A 79 6.42 11.41 -3.07
N PRO A 80 5.21 11.68 -2.54
CA PRO A 80 4.04 10.87 -2.85
C PRO A 80 3.58 11.09 -4.30
N VAL A 81 3.46 10.01 -5.08
CA VAL A 81 3.08 10.05 -6.51
C VAL A 81 1.73 9.40 -6.82
N PHE A 82 1.07 8.75 -5.85
CA PHE A 82 -0.10 7.92 -6.15
C PHE A 82 -1.29 8.68 -6.76
N ARG A 83 -1.40 9.99 -6.49
CA ARG A 83 -2.42 10.86 -7.12
C ARG A 83 -2.36 10.88 -8.65
N HIS A 84 -1.16 10.71 -9.22
CA HIS A 84 -0.95 10.79 -10.67
C HIS A 84 -1.69 9.67 -11.40
N PHE A 85 -1.78 8.48 -10.80
CA PHE A 85 -2.58 7.36 -11.31
C PHE A 85 -4.03 7.78 -11.61
N PHE A 86 -4.67 8.51 -10.70
CA PHE A 86 -6.07 8.91 -10.87
C PHE A 86 -6.25 9.94 -11.98
N TYR A 87 -5.27 10.81 -12.20
CA TYR A 87 -5.30 11.78 -13.29
C TYR A 87 -5.09 11.11 -14.65
N GLU A 88 -4.21 10.11 -14.73
CA GLU A 88 -3.97 9.36 -15.97
C GLU A 88 -5.17 8.51 -16.39
N GLN A 89 -5.83 7.82 -15.44
CA GLN A 89 -6.88 6.86 -15.76
C GLN A 89 -8.27 7.48 -15.92
N HIS A 90 -8.53 8.65 -15.34
CA HIS A 90 -9.86 9.26 -15.33
C HIS A 90 -9.83 10.67 -15.91
N SER A 91 -10.18 10.80 -17.19
CA SER A 91 -10.20 12.08 -17.92
C SER A 91 -11.40 12.97 -17.61
N THR A 92 -12.51 12.41 -17.11
CA THR A 92 -13.73 13.16 -16.76
C THR A 92 -13.84 13.38 -15.26
N VAL A 93 -14.32 14.56 -14.86
CA VAL A 93 -14.52 14.93 -13.44
C VAL A 93 -15.43 13.94 -12.72
N GLN A 94 -16.48 13.45 -13.39
CA GLN A 94 -17.40 12.48 -12.81
C GLN A 94 -16.70 11.14 -12.53
N SER A 95 -15.95 10.61 -13.51
CA SER A 95 -15.21 9.35 -13.37
C SER A 95 -14.14 9.46 -12.28
N TRP A 96 -13.36 10.53 -12.30
CA TRP A 96 -12.34 10.81 -11.29
C TRP A 96 -12.93 10.93 -9.88
N THR A 97 -14.03 11.67 -9.73
CA THR A 97 -14.71 11.85 -8.44
C THR A 97 -15.22 10.52 -7.89
N GLN A 98 -15.80 9.69 -8.76
CA GLN A 98 -16.27 8.35 -8.37
C GLN A 98 -15.11 7.44 -7.96
N ALA A 99 -14.00 7.45 -8.71
CA ALA A 99 -12.79 6.69 -8.42
C ALA A 99 -12.18 7.08 -7.06
N ILE A 100 -12.03 8.37 -6.80
CA ILE A 100 -11.55 8.90 -5.51
C ILE A 100 -12.51 8.52 -4.37
N ALA A 101 -13.82 8.59 -4.60
CA ALA A 101 -14.80 8.21 -3.58
C ALA A 101 -14.73 6.71 -3.26
N ASN A 102 -14.57 5.85 -4.26
CA ASN A 102 -14.37 4.42 -4.07
C ASN A 102 -13.09 4.13 -3.30
N TYR A 103 -11.99 4.77 -3.69
CA TYR A 103 -10.70 4.67 -3.04
C TYR A 103 -10.81 5.05 -1.55
N ARG A 104 -11.29 6.26 -1.25
CA ARG A 104 -11.45 6.76 0.13
C ARG A 104 -12.35 5.87 0.98
N ARG A 105 -13.49 5.42 0.44
CA ARG A 105 -14.41 4.52 1.16
C ARG A 105 -13.72 3.18 1.46
N SER A 106 -13.03 2.58 0.50
CA SER A 106 -12.35 1.30 0.71
C SER A 106 -11.20 1.43 1.71
N LEU A 107 -10.43 2.52 1.66
CA LEU A 107 -9.36 2.83 2.59
C LEU A 107 -9.90 2.96 4.03
N ALA A 108 -10.96 3.74 4.21
CA ALA A 108 -11.58 3.94 5.53
C ALA A 108 -12.12 2.62 6.11
N GLN A 109 -12.80 1.81 5.27
CA GLN A 109 -13.30 0.50 5.69
C GLN A 109 -12.16 -0.43 6.14
N TRP A 110 -11.10 -0.58 5.34
CA TRP A 110 -9.96 -1.42 5.71
C TRP A 110 -9.19 -0.88 6.90
N SER A 111 -9.09 0.44 7.07
CA SER A 111 -8.47 1.06 8.25
C SER A 111 -9.18 0.63 9.53
N ILE A 112 -10.51 0.67 9.53
CA ILE A 112 -11.32 0.23 10.68
C ILE A 112 -11.16 -1.28 10.90
N VAL A 113 -11.26 -2.10 9.84
CA VAL A 113 -11.15 -3.56 9.96
C VAL A 113 -9.78 -3.98 10.50
N THR A 114 -8.69 -3.46 9.94
CA THR A 114 -7.33 -3.80 10.39
C THR A 114 -7.08 -3.38 11.84
N TYR A 115 -7.67 -2.27 12.28
CA TYR A 115 -7.59 -1.80 13.66
C TYR A 115 -8.39 -2.69 14.62
N VAL A 116 -9.65 -2.99 14.31
CA VAL A 116 -10.54 -3.77 15.18
C VAL A 116 -10.11 -5.23 15.26
N VAL A 117 -9.69 -5.81 14.13
CA VAL A 117 -9.28 -7.23 14.05
C VAL A 117 -7.83 -7.43 14.50
N GLY A 118 -6.98 -6.40 14.43
CA GLY A 118 -5.56 -6.50 14.80
C GLY A 118 -4.70 -7.16 13.72
N LEU A 119 -4.90 -6.80 12.45
CA LEU A 119 -4.13 -7.36 11.34
C LEU A 119 -2.72 -6.73 11.27
N GLY A 120 -1.68 -7.55 11.49
CA GLY A 120 -0.31 -7.09 11.75
C GLY A 120 0.59 -6.82 10.54
N ASP A 121 0.42 -7.54 9.43
CA ASP A 121 1.37 -7.50 8.31
C ASP A 121 0.85 -6.73 7.08
N ARG A 122 0.71 -5.41 7.21
CA ARG A 122 0.13 -4.53 6.15
C ARG A 122 1.20 -3.80 5.34
N HIS A 123 2.13 -4.55 4.75
CA HIS A 123 3.06 -4.00 3.77
C HIS A 123 2.43 -3.83 2.38
N LEU A 124 3.04 -3.01 1.52
CA LEU A 124 2.49 -2.65 0.20
C LEU A 124 2.22 -3.84 -0.75
N SER A 125 2.87 -5.00 -0.55
CA SER A 125 2.57 -6.20 -1.35
C SER A 125 1.27 -6.91 -0.95
N ASN A 126 0.80 -6.71 0.29
CA ASN A 126 -0.44 -7.33 0.83
C ASN A 126 -1.65 -6.41 0.66
N VAL A 127 -1.45 -5.23 0.07
CA VAL A 127 -2.50 -4.29 -0.27
C VAL A 127 -2.57 -4.23 -1.78
N LEU A 128 -3.60 -4.88 -2.33
CA LEU A 128 -3.92 -4.84 -3.75
C LEU A 128 -4.81 -3.64 -4.05
N PHE A 129 -4.70 -3.16 -5.28
CA PHE A 129 -5.48 -2.07 -5.83
C PHE A 129 -6.16 -2.55 -7.11
N GLU A 130 -7.50 -2.46 -7.15
CA GLU A 130 -8.32 -2.83 -8.30
C GLU A 130 -8.34 -1.67 -9.30
N MET A 131 -7.77 -1.88 -10.49
CA MET A 131 -7.49 -0.82 -11.47
C MET A 131 -8.77 -0.15 -11.99
N ASP A 132 -9.82 -0.94 -12.22
CA ASP A 132 -11.06 -0.44 -12.83
C ASP A 132 -11.93 0.34 -11.83
N THR A 133 -12.06 -0.15 -10.59
CA THR A 133 -12.97 0.44 -9.60
C THR A 133 -12.27 1.34 -8.58
N CYS A 134 -10.93 1.34 -8.57
CA CYS A 134 -10.06 2.06 -7.65
C CYS A 134 -10.28 1.71 -6.17
N LYS A 135 -10.61 0.46 -5.87
CA LYS A 135 -10.79 -0.03 -4.49
C LYS A 135 -9.56 -0.77 -4.00
N LEU A 136 -9.30 -0.66 -2.71
CA LEU A 136 -8.29 -1.45 -2.02
C LEU A 136 -8.83 -2.82 -1.61
N VAL A 137 -7.98 -3.84 -1.76
CA VAL A 137 -8.25 -5.21 -1.34
C VAL A 137 -7.05 -5.67 -0.52
N HIS A 138 -7.27 -6.03 0.74
CA HIS A 138 -6.20 -6.58 1.57
C HIS A 138 -6.19 -8.10 1.42
N ILE A 139 -5.01 -8.65 1.18
CA ILE A 139 -4.78 -10.10 1.14
C ILE A 139 -3.93 -10.52 2.34
N ASP A 140 -3.70 -11.83 2.46
CA ASP A 140 -2.89 -12.43 3.50
C ASP A 140 -3.32 -11.99 4.91
N LEU A 141 -4.55 -12.33 5.29
CA LEU A 141 -5.14 -11.94 6.58
C LEU A 141 -4.67 -12.86 7.75
N GLY A 142 -3.65 -13.69 7.54
CA GLY A 142 -3.23 -14.75 8.46
C GLY A 142 -2.57 -14.25 9.75
N GLU A 143 -1.90 -13.10 9.72
CA GLU A 143 -1.31 -12.50 10.92
C GLU A 143 -2.33 -11.68 11.71
N ILE A 144 -3.21 -12.39 12.43
CA ILE A 144 -4.07 -11.80 13.46
C ILE A 144 -3.25 -11.68 14.74
N SER A 145 -2.76 -10.49 15.01
CA SER A 145 -2.03 -10.19 16.23
C SER A 145 -2.97 -9.50 17.22
N VAL A 146 -3.61 -10.29 18.08
CA VAL A 146 -4.40 -9.77 19.22
C VAL A 146 -3.54 -8.90 20.17
N TYR A 147 -2.21 -9.00 20.05
CA TYR A 147 -1.20 -8.24 20.79
C TYR A 147 -0.45 -7.18 19.97
N ALA A 148 -0.77 -6.98 18.68
CA ALA A 148 -0.13 -5.92 17.90
C ALA A 148 -0.48 -4.57 18.53
N ARG A 149 0.54 -3.86 19.02
CA ARG A 149 0.43 -2.47 19.48
C ARG A 149 -0.39 -1.69 18.46
N PHE A 150 -1.57 -1.22 18.86
CA PHE A 150 -2.61 -0.51 18.09
C PHE A 150 -2.10 0.69 17.26
N ASN A 151 -1.24 0.47 16.27
CA ASN A 151 -0.63 1.51 15.46
C ASN A 151 -0.86 1.19 13.98
N PHE A 152 -2.07 1.51 13.52
CA PHE A 152 -2.35 1.58 12.10
C PHE A 152 -1.55 2.75 11.50
N ARG A 153 -0.48 2.44 10.76
CA ARG A 153 0.31 3.43 10.02
C ARG A 153 -0.12 3.41 8.55
N LEU A 154 -1.00 4.34 8.18
CA LEU A 154 -1.16 4.71 6.78
C LEU A 154 0.19 5.18 6.27
N CYS A 155 0.75 4.47 5.28
CA CYS A 155 1.91 4.97 4.55
C CYS A 155 1.52 6.34 3.96
N PRO A 156 2.28 7.41 4.24
CA PRO A 156 1.98 8.74 3.69
C PRO A 156 1.91 8.75 2.16
N LYS A 157 2.56 7.79 1.50
CA LYS A 157 2.57 7.64 0.03
C LYS A 157 1.28 7.05 -0.55
N ILE A 158 0.45 6.43 0.29
CA ILE A 158 -0.88 5.93 -0.08
C ILE A 158 -1.92 7.06 0.04
N ARG A 159 -1.62 8.17 0.72
CA ARG A 159 -2.52 9.32 0.74
C ARG A 159 -2.51 10.01 -0.62
N VAL A 160 -3.69 10.09 -1.22
CA VAL A 160 -3.90 10.79 -2.50
C VAL A 160 -4.03 12.30 -2.28
N PHE A 161 -4.27 12.74 -1.03
CA PHE A 161 -4.30 14.13 -0.57
C PHE A 161 -3.69 14.24 0.83
#